data_AF-A0A9D4RP31-F1
#
_entry.id   AF-A0A9D4RP31-F1
#
_cell.length_a   1.000
_cell.length_b   1.000
_cell.length_c   1.000
_cell.angle_alpha   90.00
_cell.angle_beta   90.00
_cell.angle_gamma   90.00
#
_symmetry.space_group_name_H-M   'P 1'
#
loop_
_entity.id
_entity.type
_entity.pdbx_description
1 polymer ?
#
loop_
_entity_poly.entity_id
_entity_poly.type
_entity_poly.pdbx_seq_one_letter_code
_entity_poly.pdbx_strand_id
1 'polypeptide(L)' 'MDVDNSPNTNRIKDRMWRPQPEDHFFNELRYFRGFIQLQDMIDSAIISLYAEHEQVDFKMPRVATNQFPFPCHTPDT' A
#
# COMPACT_ATOMS: atom_id res chain seq x y z
N MET A 1 -1.26 15.55 4.24
CA MET A 1 -0.30 14.49 4.60
C MET A 1 1.05 15.14 4.70
N ASP A 2 1.70 15.07 5.86
CA ASP A 2 3.09 15.54 5.99
C ASP A 2 4.06 14.59 5.28
N VAL A 3 5.20 15.08 4.82
CA VAL A 3 6.23 14.30 4.11
C VAL A 3 6.66 13.07 4.89
N ASP A 4 6.69 13.17 6.22
CA ASP A 4 7.08 12.10 7.15
C ASP A 4 6.08 10.93 7.19
N ASN A 5 4.87 11.12 6.69
CA ASN A 5 3.87 10.06 6.58
C ASN A 5 4.05 9.18 5.35
N SER A 6 4.93 9.55 4.43
CA SER A 6 5.35 8.70 3.31
C SER A 6 6.69 8.02 3.63
N PRO A 7 6.94 6.79 3.13
CA PRO A 7 8.25 6.19 3.26
C PRO A 7 9.27 6.88 2.34
N ASN A 8 10.53 6.85 2.76
CA ASN A 8 11.63 7.40 1.97
C ASN A 8 11.79 6.64 0.66
N THR A 9 11.94 7.36 -0.44
CA THR A 9 12.15 6.79 -1.79
C THR A 9 13.61 6.46 -2.12
N ASN A 10 14.52 6.72 -1.18
CA ASN A 10 15.95 6.51 -1.36
C ASN A 10 16.35 5.02 -1.39
N ARG A 11 15.50 4.12 -0.89
CA ARG A 11 15.74 2.67 -0.81
C ARG A 11 14.43 1.91 -0.96
N ILE A 12 14.49 0.78 -1.66
CA ILE A 12 13.32 -0.11 -1.86
C ILE A 12 13.27 -1.20 -0.77
N LYS A 13 14.42 -1.62 -0.23
CA LYS A 13 14.53 -2.66 0.81
C LYS A 13 15.68 -2.36 1.77
N ASP A 14 15.62 -2.98 2.95
CA ASP A 14 16.71 -2.98 3.90
C ASP A 14 17.97 -3.68 3.37
N ARG A 15 19.15 -3.20 3.80
CA ARG A 15 20.44 -3.78 3.39
C ARG A 15 20.66 -5.18 3.95
N MET A 16 20.15 -5.44 5.14
CA MET A 16 20.22 -6.76 5.78
C MET A 16 18.80 -7.30 5.90
N TRP A 17 18.62 -8.55 5.49
CA TRP A 17 17.36 -9.24 5.66
C TRP A 17 17.17 -9.61 7.14
N ARG A 18 15.98 -9.32 7.67
CA ARG A 18 15.56 -9.67 9.03
C ARG A 18 14.30 -10.52 8.95
N PRO A 19 14.27 -11.72 9.56
CA PRO A 19 13.07 -12.55 9.61
C PRO A 19 12.09 -11.96 10.63
N GLN A 20 11.32 -10.96 10.22
CA GLN A 20 10.25 -10.36 11.01
C GLN A 20 9.14 -9.84 10.08
N PRO A 21 7.88 -9.79 10.55
CA PRO A 21 6.86 -9.05 9.84
C PRO A 21 7.18 -7.55 9.85
N GLU A 22 6.77 -6.87 8.78
CA GLU A 22 6.75 -5.40 8.71
C GLU A 22 5.34 -4.91 9.11
N ASP A 23 4.97 -5.07 10.37
CA ASP A 23 3.61 -4.81 10.89
C ASP A 23 3.47 -3.52 11.72
N HIS A 24 4.57 -2.84 12.02
CA HIS A 24 4.55 -1.69 12.90
C HIS A 24 3.96 -0.45 12.21
N PHE A 25 2.76 -0.04 12.64
CA PHE A 25 2.05 1.08 12.00
C PHE A 25 2.86 2.38 11.93
N PHE A 26 3.61 2.71 12.99
CA PHE A 26 4.40 3.94 13.07
C PHE A 26 5.77 3.88 12.37
N ASN A 27 6.32 2.70 12.07
CA ASN A 27 7.66 2.61 11.49
C ASN A 27 7.62 2.11 10.05
N GLU A 28 6.81 1.08 9.80
CA GLU A 28 6.85 0.26 8.59
C GLU A 28 5.65 0.55 7.68
N LEU A 29 4.45 0.74 8.24
CA LEU A 29 3.22 0.95 7.46
C LEU A 29 2.94 2.42 7.11
N ARG A 30 3.97 3.16 6.68
CA ARG A 30 3.83 4.59 6.36
C ARG A 30 2.79 4.85 5.27
N TYR A 31 2.76 4.03 4.22
CA TYR A 31 1.77 4.15 3.14
C TYR A 31 0.31 4.08 3.61
N PHE A 32 0.03 3.40 4.74
CA PHE A 32 -1.33 3.28 5.29
C PHE A 32 -1.80 4.55 6.01
N ARG A 33 -0.94 5.57 6.18
CA ARG A 33 -1.27 6.84 6.85
C ARG A 33 -1.93 7.87 5.94
N GLY A 34 -2.60 7.42 4.88
CA GLY A 34 -3.34 8.26 3.94
C GLY A 34 -2.87 8.15 2.49
N PHE A 35 -1.70 7.58 2.22
CA PHE A 35 -1.10 7.65 0.88
C PHE A 35 -1.84 6.71 -0.05
N ILE A 36 -2.09 5.49 0.41
CA ILE A 36 -2.87 4.49 -0.32
C ILE A 36 -4.28 5.00 -0.61
N GLN A 37 -4.89 5.72 0.33
CA GLN A 37 -6.23 6.30 0.16
C GLN A 37 -6.22 7.39 -0.91
N LEU A 38 -5.20 8.25 -0.95
CA LEU A 38 -5.03 9.25 -2.01
C LEU A 38 -4.78 8.59 -3.37
N GLN A 39 -3.92 7.57 -3.42
CA GLN A 39 -3.62 6.83 -4.64
C GLN A 39 -4.89 6.18 -5.22
N ASP A 40 -5.67 5.47 -4.38
CA ASP A 40 -6.92 4.82 -4.79
C ASP A 40 -7.97 5.83 -5.29
N MET A 41 -8.11 6.98 -4.61
CA MET A 41 -9.02 8.05 -5.05
C MET A 41 -8.61 8.68 -6.38
N ILE A 42 -7.32 8.95 -6.58
CA ILE A 42 -6.81 9.57 -7.81
C ILE A 42 -6.92 8.59 -8.98
N ASP A 43 -6.49 7.34 -8.79
CA ASP A 43 -6.58 6.31 -9.84
C ASP A 43 -8.04 6.06 -10.21
N SER A 44 -8.93 6.01 -9.22
CA SER A 44 -10.36 5.93 -9.46
C SER A 44 -10.87 7.12 -10.28
N ALA A 45 -10.50 8.35 -9.92
CA ALA A 45 -10.93 9.53 -10.66
C ALA A 45 -10.44 9.52 -12.12
N ILE A 46 -9.18 9.14 -12.36
CA ILE A 46 -8.59 9.05 -13.70
C ILE A 46 -9.33 8.01 -14.54
N ILE A 47 -9.52 6.81 -14.00
CA ILE A 47 -10.20 5.71 -14.70
C ILE A 47 -11.66 6.09 -14.99
N SER A 48 -12.36 6.75 -14.05
CA SER A 48 -13.74 7.17 -14.30
C SER A 48 -13.85 8.23 -15.41
N LEU A 49 -12.94 9.20 -15.44
CA LEU A 49 -12.93 10.23 -16.48
C LEU A 49 -12.62 9.64 -17.85
N TYR A 50 -11.67 8.70 -17.89
CA TYR A 50 -11.33 8.01 -19.14
C TYR A 50 -12.47 7.11 -19.64
N ALA A 51 -13.14 6.38 -18.74
CA ALA A 51 -14.29 5.56 -19.09
C ALA A 51 -15.47 6.39 -19.63
N GLU A 52 -15.74 7.56 -19.03
CA GLU A 52 -16.74 8.51 -19.52
C GLU A 52 -16.39 9.04 -20.91
N HIS A 53 -15.13 9.40 -21.15
CA HIS A 53 -14.64 9.86 -22.44
C HIS A 53 -14.81 8.81 -23.56
N GLU A 54 -14.41 7.56 -23.28
CA GLU A 54 -14.50 6.46 -24.24
C GLU A 54 -15.91 5.85 -24.33
N GLN A 55 -16.89 6.36 -23.57
CA GLN A 55 -18.25 5.84 -23.49
C GLN A 55 -18.30 4.34 -23.13
N VAL A 56 -17.34 3.89 -22.32
CA VAL A 56 -17.26 2.52 -21.84
C VAL A 56 -18.05 2.40 -20.54
N ASP A 57 -19.01 1.48 -20.50
CA ASP A 57 -19.67 1.12 -19.25
C ASP A 57 -18.66 0.39 -18.34
N PHE A 58 -18.07 1.14 -17.42
CA PHE A 58 -17.07 0.64 -16.48
C PHE A 58 -17.54 0.87 -15.04
N LYS A 59 -17.68 -0.23 -14.31
CA LYS A 59 -17.98 -0.20 -12.88
C LYS A 59 -16.68 -0.31 -12.09
N MET A 60 -16.45 0.66 -11.22
CA MET A 60 -15.29 0.65 -10.32
C MET A 60 -15.26 -0.60 -9.43
N PRO A 61 -14.14 -1.35 -9.41
CA PRO A 61 -13.96 -2.42 -8.45
C PRO A 61 -13.70 -1.85 -7.04
N ARG A 62 -14.15 -2.57 -6.01
CA ARG A 62 -13.77 -2.26 -4.63
C ARG A 62 -12.39 -2.86 -4.34
N VAL A 63 -11.45 -2.00 -3.93
CA VAL A 63 -10.10 -2.41 -3.55
C VAL A 63 -10.01 -2.57 -2.03
N ALA A 64 -9.32 -3.61 -1.58
CA ALA A 64 -9.01 -3.84 -0.18
C ALA A 64 -7.56 -4.30 -0.04
N THR A 65 -6.88 -3.85 1.02
CA THR A 65 -5.49 -4.18 1.30
C THR A 65 -5.41 -5.10 2.51
N ASN A 66 -4.75 -6.25 2.33
CA ASN A 66 -4.46 -7.22 3.38
C ASN A 66 -2.98 -7.56 3.35
N GLN A 67 -2.35 -7.65 4.52
CA GLN A 67 -0.99 -8.16 4.62
C GLN A 67 -0.98 -9.68 4.47
N PHE A 68 0.09 -10.23 3.92
CA PHE A 68 0.33 -11.67 4.00
C PHE A 68 0.65 -12.06 5.45
N PRO A 69 0.13 -13.19 5.93
CA PRO A 69 0.46 -13.67 7.26
C PRO A 69 1.95 -14.05 7.32
N PHE A 70 2.63 -13.60 8.37
CA PHE A 70 4.01 -14.00 8.62
C PHE A 70 4.03 -15.33 9.40
N PRO A 71 4.86 -16.31 9.01
CA PRO A 71 4.92 -17.59 9.70
C PRO A 71 5.42 -17.41 11.13
N CYS A 72 4.81 -18.10 12.08
CA CYS A 72 5.37 -18.24 13.41
C CYS A 72 6.63 -19.11 13.32
N HIS A 73 7.79 -18.51 13.53
CA HIS A 73 9.02 -19.25 13.70
C HIS A 73 8.98 -19.89 15.09
N THR A 74 8.60 -21.17 15.15
CA THR A 74 8.89 -21.98 16.34
C THR A 74 10.39 -22.21 16.35
N PRO A 75 11.13 -21.81 17.40
CA PRO A 75 12.51 -22.24 17.53
C PRO A 75 12.54 -23.76 17.63
N ASP A 76 13.36 -24.40 16.80
CA ASP A 76 13.69 -25.82 16.89
C ASP A 76 14.50 -26.03 18.18
N THR A 77 13.83 -26.14 19.33
CA THR A 77 14.43 -26.55 20.60
C THR A 77 14.52 -28.05 20.73
#